data_AF-A0A062VJ55-F1
#
_entry.id   AF-A0A062VJ55-F1
#
_cell.length_a   1.000
_cell.length_b   1.000
_cell.length_c   1.000
_cell.angle_alpha   90.00
_cell.angle_beta   90.00
_cell.angle_gamma   90.00
#
_symmetry.space_group_name_H-M   'P 1'
#
loop_
_entity.id
_entity.type
_entity.pdbx_description
1 polymer ?
#
loop_
_entity_poly.entity_id
_entity_poly.type
_entity_poly.pdbx_seq_one_letter_code
_entity_poly.pdbx_strand_id
1 'polypeptide(L)' 'MLHHLNFIVTDIDDIGRANVRMKPEGVPIVCGPGRPSQSESMFFYFLDPDGMTLEYRFGMEELPETGARPPRMFA' A
#
# COMPACT_ATOMS: atom_id res chain seq x y z
N MET A 1 -9.42 -6.77 -16.03
CA MET A 1 -8.63 -5.54 -15.87
C MET A 1 -8.00 -5.59 -14.49
N LEU A 2 -6.67 -5.52 -14.40
CA LEU A 2 -5.96 -5.56 -13.13
C LEU A 2 -5.95 -4.14 -12.53
N HIS A 3 -6.34 -3.99 -11.26
CA HIS A 3 -6.41 -2.67 -10.63
C HIS A 3 -5.04 -2.21 -10.11
N HIS A 4 -4.36 -3.06 -9.32
CA HIS A 4 -2.98 -2.86 -8.89
C HIS A 4 -2.34 -4.19 -8.47
N LEU A 5 -1.02 -4.19 -8.34
CA LEU A 5 -0.24 -5.26 -7.72
C LEU A 5 0.35 -4.76 -6.39
N ASN A 6 0.20 -5.55 -5.32
CA ASN A 6 0.65 -5.18 -3.97
C ASN A 6 1.93 -5.92 -3.57
N PHE A 7 2.88 -5.19 -3.00
CA PHE A 7 4.08 -5.73 -2.35
C PHE A 7 4.12 -5.31 -0.89
N ILE A 8 4.35 -6.30 -0.01
CA ILE A 8 4.54 -6.08 1.41
C ILE A 8 6.01 -5.75 1.66
N VAL A 9 6.27 -4.61 2.28
CA VAL A 9 7.63 -4.18 2.67
C VAL A 9 7.91 -4.52 4.13
N THR A 10 9.19 -4.56 4.50
CA THR A 10 9.61 -5.02 5.82
C THR A 10 9.52 -3.92 6.88
N ASP A 11 9.72 -2.66 6.49
CA ASP A 11 9.69 -1.51 7.39
C ASP A 11 8.83 -0.37 6.81
N ILE A 12 8.21 0.45 7.66
CA ILE A 12 7.52 1.67 7.23
C ILE A 12 8.49 2.64 6.53
N ASP A 13 9.75 2.65 6.93
CA ASP A 13 10.77 3.50 6.33
C ASP A 13 11.04 3.14 4.85
N ASP A 14 10.75 1.91 4.41
CA ASP A 14 10.85 1.52 2.99
C ASP A 14 9.94 2.36 2.12
N ILE A 15 8.74 2.70 2.61
CA ILE A 15 7.78 3.56 1.91
C ILE A 15 8.33 4.99 1.80
N GLY A 16 8.92 5.50 2.88
CA GLY A 16 9.54 6.82 2.89
C GLY A 16 10.73 6.90 1.93
N ARG A 17 11.61 5.90 1.97
CA ARG A 17 12.75 5.75 1.05
C ARG A 17 12.30 5.68 -0.41
N ALA A 18 11.26 4.90 -0.70
CA ALA A 18 10.68 4.81 -2.04
C ALA A 18 10.18 6.17 -2.53
N ASN A 19 9.40 6.88 -1.73
CA ASN A 19 8.86 8.20 -2.08
C ASN A 19 9.96 9.23 -2.37
N VAL A 20 11.02 9.27 -1.55
CA VAL A 20 12.17 10.18 -1.75
C VAL A 20 12.94 9.82 -3.02
N ARG A 21 13.12 8.53 -3.32
CA ARG A 21 13.85 8.05 -4.50
C ARG A 21 13.07 8.24 -5.81
N MET A 22 11.76 7.98 -5.78
CA MET A 22 10.90 7.97 -6.97
C MET A 22 10.64 9.37 -7.54
N LYS A 23 10.54 10.38 -6.67
CA LYS A 23 10.33 11.78 -7.07
C LYS A 23 11.38 12.32 -8.05
N PRO A 24 12.69 12.27 -7.77
CA PRO A 24 13.70 12.75 -8.72
C PRO A 24 13.82 11.88 -9.98
N GLU A 25 13.44 10.60 -9.90
CA GLU A 25 13.40 9.69 -11.06
C GLU A 25 12.15 9.88 -11.94
N GLY A 26 11.23 10.78 -11.55
CA GLY A 26 10.03 11.10 -12.33
C GLY A 26 8.95 10.01 -12.31
N VAL A 27 9.01 9.07 -11.36
CA VAL A 27 8.03 7.99 -11.22
C VAL A 27 6.68 8.59 -10.80
N PRO A 28 5.58 8.32 -11.53
CA PRO A 28 4.27 8.88 -11.18
C PRO A 28 3.74 8.30 -9.86
N ILE A 29 3.53 9.17 -8.88
CA ILE A 29 2.87 8.81 -7.62
C ILE A 29 1.37 9.01 -7.80
N VAL A 30 0.59 7.94 -7.59
CA VAL A 30 -0.87 7.96 -7.75
C VAL A 30 -1.55 8.45 -6.47
N CYS A 31 -1.15 7.90 -5.32
CA CYS A 31 -1.75 8.22 -4.03
C CYS A 31 -0.86 7.79 -2.86
N GLY A 32 -0.88 8.59 -1.77
CA GLY A 32 -0.15 8.29 -0.53
C GLY A 32 1.18 9.05 -0.41
N PRO A 33 2.02 8.69 0.60
CA PRO A 33 1.81 7.61 1.57
C PRO A 33 0.66 7.91 2.56
N GLY A 34 -0.13 6.90 2.94
CA GLY A 34 -1.28 7.07 3.86
C GLY A 34 -1.66 5.80 4.62
N ARG A 35 -2.63 5.90 5.54
CA ARG A 35 -3.12 4.79 6.38
C ARG A 35 -4.65 4.75 6.38
N PRO A 36 -5.31 3.78 5.70
CA PRO A 36 -6.76 3.70 5.61
C PRO A 36 -7.35 3.05 6.86
N SER A 37 -8.54 3.48 7.27
CA SER A 37 -9.25 2.92 8.43
C SER A 37 -9.74 1.48 8.20
N GLN A 38 -9.83 1.04 6.94
CA GLN A 38 -10.31 -0.28 6.57
C GLN A 38 -9.33 -1.39 6.98
N SER A 39 -8.04 -1.13 6.76
CA SER A 39 -6.98 -2.12 6.96
C SER A 39 -5.93 -1.71 7.98
N GLU A 40 -5.90 -0.44 8.39
CA GLU A 40 -4.90 0.14 9.28
C GLU A 40 -3.45 -0.02 8.79
N SER A 41 -3.28 -0.41 7.53
CA SER A 41 -2.00 -0.62 6.87
C SER A 41 -1.49 0.68 6.28
N MET A 42 -0.17 0.91 6.32
CA MET A 42 0.42 1.95 5.50
C MET A 42 0.37 1.54 4.02
N PHE A 43 -0.01 2.44 3.12
CA PHE A 43 -0.01 2.22 1.67
C PHE A 43 0.74 3.33 0.94
N PHE A 44 1.24 3.01 -0.25
CA PHE A 44 1.83 3.95 -1.19
C PHE A 44 1.67 3.44 -2.63
N TYR A 45 0.92 4.17 -3.46
CA TYR A 45 0.64 3.80 -4.84
C TYR A 45 1.46 4.63 -5.84
N PHE A 46 2.08 3.94 -6.81
CA PHE A 46 2.86 4.53 -7.88
C PHE A 46 2.67 3.74 -9.18
N LEU A 47 3.05 4.32 -10.32
CA LEU A 47 2.99 3.64 -11.62
C LEU A 47 4.35 3.06 -12.01
N ASP A 48 4.33 1.88 -12.61
CA ASP A 48 5.47 1.37 -13.36
C ASP A 48 5.60 2.05 -14.74
N PRO A 49 6.67 1.80 -15.51
CA PRO A 49 6.84 2.38 -16.84
C PRO A 49 5.74 2.04 -17.85
N ASP A 50 5.03 0.93 -17.65
CA ASP A 50 3.93 0.48 -18.52
C ASP A 50 2.56 1.04 -18.07
N GLY A 51 2.53 1.82 -16.98
CA GLY A 51 1.32 2.44 -16.43
C GLY A 51 0.50 1.52 -15.52
N MET A 52 1.05 0.39 -15.07
CA MET A 52 0.43 -0.48 -14.07
C MET A 52 0.60 0.12 -12.68
N THR A 53 -0.49 0.15 -11.90
CA THR A 53 -0.45 0.60 -10.51
C THR A 53 0.21 -0.46 -9.63
N LEU A 54 1.27 -0.05 -8.93
CA LEU A 54 1.93 -0.82 -7.89
C LEU A 54 1.66 -0.21 -6.53
N GLU A 55 1.58 -1.05 -5.50
CA GLU A 55 1.41 -0.65 -4.10
C GLU A 55 2.55 -1.19 -3.24
N TYR A 56 3.16 -0.31 -2.46
CA TYR A 56 3.94 -0.71 -1.28
C TYR A 56 3.08 -0.61 -0.03
N ARG A 57 3.06 -1.69 0.74
CA ARG A 57 2.26 -1.80 1.96
C ARG A 57 3.09 -2.22 3.15
N PHE A 58 2.90 -1.55 4.28
CA PHE A 58 3.52 -1.93 5.55
C PHE A 58 2.47 -2.04 6.67
N GLY A 59 2.57 -3.14 7.43
CA GLY A 59 1.60 -3.49 8.46
C GLY A 59 0.24 -3.85 7.86
N MET A 60 -0.42 -4.86 8.39
CA MET A 60 -1.82 -5.17 8.08
C MET A 60 -2.41 -5.82 9.31
N GLU A 61 -3.70 -5.59 9.55
CA GLU A 61 -4.42 -6.43 10.49
C GLU A 61 -4.38 -7.90 10.04
N GLU A 62 -3.80 -8.75 10.87
CA GLU A 62 -3.85 -10.20 10.70
C GLU A 62 -5.10 -10.74 11.38
N LEU A 63 -5.86 -11.55 10.65
CA LEU A 63 -7.02 -12.25 11.19
C LEU A 63 -6.60 -13.68 11.54
N PRO A 64 -6.86 -14.15 12.78
CA PRO A 64 -6.54 -15.52 13.15
C PRO A 64 -7.42 -16.50 12.37
N GLU A 65 -6.90 -17.72 12.13
CA GLU A 65 -7.64 -18.79 11.44
C GLU A 65 -8.94 -19.15 12.17
N THR A 66 -8.93 -19.08 13.50
CA THR A 66 -10.08 -19.36 14.35
C THR A 66 -10.43 -18.15 15.22
N GLY A 67 -11.73 -17.88 15.37
CA GLY A 67 -12.21 -16.77 16.22
C GLY A 67 -11.97 -15.37 15.66
N ALA A 68 -11.75 -15.22 14.34
CA ALA A 68 -11.63 -13.91 13.72
C ALA A 68 -12.88 -13.03 13.97
N ARG A 69 -12.66 -11.72 14.11
CA ARG A 69 -13.75 -10.74 14.22
C ARG A 69 -14.64 -10.75 12.96
N PRO A 70 -15.93 -10.37 13.07
CA PRO A 70 -16.82 -10.31 11.92
C PRO A 70 -16.39 -9.23 10.88
N PRO A 71 -16.89 -9.30 9.65
CA PRO A 71 -16.70 -8.27 8.63
C PRO A 71 -17.18 -6.89 9.11
N ARG A 72 -16.48 -5.83 8.68
CA ARG A 72 -16.82 -4.43 8.98
C ARG A 72 -17.44 -3.78 7.75
N MET A 73 -18.48 -2.98 7.96
CA MET A 73 -19.03 -2.07 6.94
C MET A 73 -18.48 -0.67 7.21
N PHE A 74 -17.90 -0.05 6.19
CA PHE A 74 -17.46 1.34 6.23
C PHE A 74 -18.46 2.16 5.41
N ALA A 75 -18.89 3.29 5.96
CA ALA A 75 -19.85 4.20 5.32
C ALA A 75 -19.19 5.01 4.21
#